data_AF-A0A4Y3IQ02-F1
#
_entry.id   AF-A0A4Y3IQ02-F1
#
_cell.length_a   1.000
_cell.length_b   1.000
_cell.length_c   1.000
_cell.angle_alpha   90.00
_cell.angle_beta   90.00
_cell.angle_gamma   90.00
#
_symmetry.space_group_name_H-M   'P 1'
#
loop_
_entity.id
_entity.type
_entity.pdbx_description
1 polymer ?
#
loop_
_entity_poly.entity_id
_entity_poly.type
_entity_poly.pdbx_seq_one_letter_code
_entity_poly.pdbx_strand_id
1 'polypeptide(L)'
;MNVDASANYNRLIYPLPTNEEAYSALSLFIERLEDLTMKRQKRDRLERAQSQGYKAGLNGRSSDTCPYQQTDAKSQWLGGWRDAKGDMESGLYK
;
A
#
# COMPACT_ATOMS: atom_id res chain seq x y z
N MET A 1 20.18 65.98 -16.05
CA MET A 1 19.55 64.82 -16.68
C MET A 1 19.76 63.65 -15.75
N ASN A 2 18.65 63.01 -15.37
CA ASN A 2 18.50 62.17 -14.20
C ASN A 2 19.32 60.87 -14.30
N VAL A 3 19.89 60.48 -13.16
CA VAL A 3 20.54 59.18 -12.94
C VAL A 3 19.47 58.16 -12.57
N ASP A 4 18.89 57.50 -13.56
CA ASP A 4 18.03 56.33 -13.34
C ASP A 4 18.91 55.08 -13.14
N ALA A 5 19.45 54.91 -11.93
CA ALA A 5 20.08 53.67 -11.48
C ALA A 5 19.17 52.93 -10.49
N SER A 6 17.92 52.71 -10.91
CA SER A 6 16.98 51.85 -10.18
C SER A 6 17.21 50.39 -10.60
N ALA A 7 18.09 49.70 -9.90
CA ALA A 7 18.09 48.24 -9.89
C ALA A 7 18.56 47.74 -8.53
N ASN A 8 17.57 47.45 -7.69
CA ASN A 8 17.64 46.69 -6.45
C ASN A 8 18.58 45.47 -6.55
N TYR A 9 19.86 45.65 -6.28
CA TYR A 9 20.85 44.54 -6.17
C TYR A 9 20.89 43.90 -4.78
N ASN A 10 19.97 44.28 -3.88
CA ASN A 10 19.97 43.87 -2.47
C ASN A 10 18.87 42.85 -2.10
N ARG A 11 18.24 42.15 -3.06
CA ARG A 11 17.10 41.26 -2.76
C ARG A 11 17.27 39.78 -3.13
N LEU A 12 18.49 39.30 -3.34
CA LEU A 12 18.79 37.88 -3.57
C LEU A 12 19.91 37.34 -2.67
N ILE A 13 19.94 37.75 -1.41
CA ILE A 13 20.64 36.96 -0.38
C ILE A 13 19.62 35.93 0.12
N TYR A 14 19.60 34.75 -0.49
CA TYR A 14 19.00 33.59 0.17
C TYR A 14 19.88 33.28 1.39
N PRO A 15 19.36 33.32 2.63
CA PRO A 15 20.14 32.91 3.78
C PRO A 15 20.49 31.43 3.59
N LEU A 16 21.79 31.14 3.45
CA LEU A 16 22.30 29.77 3.55
C LEU A 16 21.94 29.26 4.96
N PRO A 17 21.27 28.10 5.09
CA PRO A 17 20.90 27.59 6.40
C PRO A 17 22.18 27.39 7.20
N THR A 18 22.19 27.89 8.44
CA THR A 18 23.29 27.61 9.37
C THR A 18 23.34 26.11 9.61
N ASN A 19 24.53 25.57 9.88
CA ASN A 19 24.71 24.12 10.05
C ASN A 19 23.71 23.50 11.04
N GLU A 20 23.28 24.24 12.06
CA GLU A 20 22.29 23.80 13.05
C GLU A 20 20.91 23.54 12.46
N GLU A 21 20.44 24.40 11.54
CA GLU A 21 19.16 24.19 10.85
C GLU A 21 19.21 22.97 9.92
N ALA A 22 20.36 22.77 9.27
CA ALA A 22 20.60 21.60 8.43
C ALA A 22 20.59 20.31 9.27
N TYR A 23 21.26 20.27 10.41
CA TYR A 23 21.27 19.09 11.29
C TYR A 23 19.89 18.81 11.89
N SER A 24 19.12 19.83 12.26
CA SER A 24 17.74 19.69 12.74
C SER A 24 16.82 19.09 11.66
N ALA A 25 16.87 19.64 10.44
CA ALA A 25 16.13 19.12 9.30
C ALA A 25 16.55 17.68 8.94
N LEU A 26 17.85 17.38 8.99
CA LEU A 26 18.37 16.04 8.72
C LEU A 26 17.93 15.03 9.80
N SER A 27 17.89 15.44 11.07
CA SER A 27 17.44 14.61 12.19
C SER A 27 15.97 14.27 12.08
N LEU A 28 15.11 15.27 11.79
CA LEU A 28 13.69 15.06 11.53
C LEU A 28 13.44 14.20 10.28
N PHE A 29 14.27 14.35 9.24
CA PHE A 29 14.17 13.53 8.04
C PHE A 29 14.54 12.06 8.33
N ILE A 30 15.58 11.81 9.12
CA ILE A 30 15.98 10.45 9.53
C ILE A 30 14.90 9.80 10.40
N GLU A 31 14.35 10.48 11.41
CA GLU A 31 13.23 9.97 12.22
C GLU A 31 11.99 9.68 11.36
N ARG A 32 11.73 10.51 10.34
CA ARG A 32 10.64 10.29 9.40
C ARG A 32 10.90 9.08 8.48
N LEU A 33 12.15 8.79 8.14
CA LEU A 33 12.52 7.60 7.36
C LEU A 33 12.32 6.30 8.15
N GLU A 34 12.48 6.32 9.47
CA GLU A 34 12.17 5.16 10.33
C GLU A 34 10.66 4.84 10.31
N ASP A 35 9.81 5.86 10.28
CA ASP A 35 8.35 5.73 10.20
C ASP A 35 7.87 5.30 8.80
N LEU A 36 8.67 5.57 7.76
CA LEU A 36 8.41 5.16 6.37
C LEU A 36 8.81 3.70 6.08
N THR A 37 9.36 2.97 7.05
CA THR A 37 9.49 1.51 6.96
C THR A 37 8.08 0.90 7.00
N MET A 38 7.43 0.87 5.83
CA MET A 38 6.14 0.25 5.58
C MET A 38 6.14 -1.18 6.16
N LYS A 39 5.68 -1.31 7.40
CA LYS A 39 5.18 -2.56 7.97
C LYS A 39 3.86 -2.85 7.26
N ARG A 40 3.92 -3.20 5.98
CA ARG A 40 2.82 -3.94 5.35
C ARG A 40 2.65 -5.15 6.23
N GLN A 41 1.59 -5.18 7.06
CA GLN A 41 1.16 -6.43 7.65
C GLN A 41 1.00 -7.38 6.49
N LYS A 42 1.84 -8.40 6.48
CA LYS A 42 1.84 -9.40 5.43
C LYS A 42 0.54 -10.15 5.61
N ARG A 43 -0.49 -9.78 4.83
CA ARG A 43 -1.70 -10.60 4.73
C ARG A 43 -1.26 -12.03 4.52
N ASP A 44 -1.74 -12.91 5.39
CA ASP A 44 -1.28 -14.28 5.45
C ASP A 44 -1.56 -14.96 4.12
N ARG A 45 -0.62 -15.81 3.69
CA ARG A 45 -0.74 -16.51 2.39
C ARG A 45 -2.04 -17.32 2.31
N LEU A 46 -2.50 -17.82 3.46
CA LEU A 46 -3.72 -18.59 3.63
C LEU A 46 -4.98 -17.73 3.48
N GLU A 47 -5.01 -16.55 4.10
CA GLU A 47 -6.13 -15.60 3.97
C GLU A 47 -6.31 -15.18 2.51
N ARG A 48 -5.20 -14.89 1.80
CA ARG A 48 -5.25 -14.62 0.36
C ARG A 48 -5.82 -15.80 -0.42
N ALA A 49 -5.44 -17.04 -0.08
CA ALA A 49 -5.97 -18.22 -0.75
C ALA A 49 -7.48 -18.36 -0.51
N GLN A 50 -7.95 -18.15 0.71
CA GLN A 50 -9.38 -18.15 1.04
C GLN A 50 -10.17 -17.10 0.25
N SER A 51 -9.71 -15.84 0.23
CA SER A 51 -10.40 -14.77 -0.52
C SER A 51 -10.45 -15.05 -2.03
N GLN A 52 -9.38 -15.63 -2.58
CA GLN A 52 -9.34 -16.03 -3.99
C GLN A 52 -10.30 -17.19 -4.28
N GLY A 53 -10.44 -18.13 -3.35
CA GLY A 53 -11.40 -19.23 -3.42
C GLY A 53 -12.83 -18.73 -3.44
N TYR A 54 -13.15 -17.81 -2.53
CA TYR A 54 -14.46 -17.16 -2.44
C TYR A 54 -14.82 -16.45 -3.74
N LYS A 55 -13.91 -15.61 -4.26
CA LYS A 55 -14.10 -14.94 -5.54
C LYS A 55 -14.27 -15.93 -6.71
N ALA A 56 -13.54 -17.05 -6.71
CA ALA A 56 -13.70 -18.08 -7.74
C ALA A 56 -15.07 -18.76 -7.66
N GLY A 57 -15.58 -19.00 -6.45
CA GLY A 57 -16.91 -19.58 -6.21
C GLY A 57 -18.04 -18.67 -6.69
N LEU A 58 -17.95 -17.36 -6.39
CA LEU A 58 -18.89 -16.35 -6.90
C LEU A 58 -18.89 -16.27 -8.44
N ASN A 59 -17.72 -16.38 -9.06
CA ASN A 59 -17.60 -16.40 -10.52
C ASN A 59 -18.07 -17.73 -11.15
N GLY A 60 -18.57 -18.69 -10.36
CA GLY A 60 -19.05 -19.98 -10.86
C GLY A 60 -17.96 -20.91 -11.39
N ARG A 61 -16.68 -20.67 -11.06
CA ARG A 61 -15.57 -21.53 -11.48
C ARG A 61 -15.57 -22.84 -10.70
N SER A 62 -15.02 -23.91 -11.27
CA SER A 62 -14.91 -25.21 -10.61
C SER A 62 -13.80 -25.23 -9.55
N SER A 63 -13.92 -26.15 -8.58
CA SER A 63 -12.92 -26.40 -7.53
C SER A 63 -11.53 -26.79 -8.07
N ASP A 64 -11.47 -27.27 -9.30
CA ASP A 64 -10.24 -27.75 -9.95
C ASP A 64 -9.41 -26.60 -10.54
N THR A 65 -9.97 -25.39 -10.58
CA THR A 65 -9.24 -24.18 -11.02
C THR A 65 -8.30 -23.65 -9.92
N CYS A 66 -8.14 -24.37 -8.80
CA CYS A 66 -7.26 -23.98 -7.71
C CYS A 66 -5.79 -24.01 -8.16
N PRO A 67 -5.08 -22.87 -8.18
CA PRO A 67 -3.68 -22.79 -8.62
C PRO A 67 -2.69 -23.25 -7.52
N TYR A 68 -3.19 -23.68 -6.36
CA TYR A 68 -2.37 -24.01 -5.20
C TYR A 68 -2.05 -25.51 -5.16
N GLN A 69 -0.75 -25.84 -5.19
CA GLN A 69 -0.26 -27.20 -5.00
C GLN A 69 -0.11 -27.56 -3.51
N GLN A 70 0.08 -26.57 -2.64
CA GLN A 70 0.23 -26.76 -1.20
C GLN A 70 -1.12 -27.09 -0.56
N THR A 71 -1.15 -28.13 0.28
CA THR A 71 -2.36 -28.66 0.92
C THR A 71 -3.08 -27.61 1.78
N ASP A 72 -2.34 -26.80 2.52
CA ASP A 72 -2.93 -25.84 3.46
C ASP A 72 -3.60 -24.68 2.70
N ALA A 73 -2.89 -24.12 1.70
CA ALA A 73 -3.44 -23.07 0.85
C ALA A 73 -4.61 -23.59 0.00
N LYS A 74 -4.53 -24.83 -0.50
CA LYS A 74 -5.64 -25.47 -1.23
C LYS A 74 -6.86 -25.67 -0.35
N SER A 75 -6.68 -26.10 0.90
CA SER A 75 -7.79 -26.29 1.85
C SER A 75 -8.49 -24.98 2.15
N GLN A 76 -7.73 -23.90 2.34
CA GLN A 76 -8.30 -22.57 2.58
C GLN A 76 -9.00 -22.00 1.35
N TRP A 77 -8.43 -22.19 0.15
CA TRP A 77 -9.06 -21.81 -1.11
C TRP A 77 -10.37 -22.57 -1.33
N LEU A 78 -10.38 -23.88 -1.08
CA LEU A 78 -11.60 -24.70 -1.21
C LEU A 78 -12.66 -24.33 -0.17
N GLY A 79 -12.25 -23.96 1.05
CA GLY A 79 -13.14 -23.43 2.09
C GLY A 79 -13.87 -22.19 1.59
N GLY A 80 -13.13 -21.15 1.19
CA GLY A 80 -13.72 -19.94 0.65
C GLY A 80 -14.61 -20.17 -0.58
N TRP A 81 -14.23 -21.11 -1.46
CA TRP A 81 -15.06 -21.46 -2.64
C TRP A 81 -16.43 -22.05 -2.26
N ARG A 82 -16.46 -22.92 -1.24
CA ARG A 82 -17.72 -23.49 -0.73
C ARG A 82 -18.59 -22.44 -0.06
N ASP A 83 -17.98 -21.55 0.73
CA ASP A 83 -18.69 -20.44 1.38
C ASP A 83 -19.36 -19.56 0.33
N ALA A 84 -18.65 -19.18 -0.74
CA ALA A 84 -19.20 -18.42 -1.86
C ALA A 84 -20.34 -19.15 -2.58
N LYS A 85 -20.26 -20.48 -2.73
CA LYS A 85 -21.33 -21.27 -3.32
C LYS A 85 -22.57 -21.33 -2.42
N GLY A 86 -22.39 -21.49 -1.11
CA GLY A 86 -23.48 -21.43 -0.15
C GLY A 86 -24.14 -20.05 -0.12
N ASP A 87 -23.36 -18.98 -0.22
CA ASP A 87 -23.86 -17.61 -0.27
C ASP A 87 -24.62 -17.31 -1.59
N MET A 88 -24.14 -17.87 -2.71
CA MET A 88 -24.82 -17.78 -4.00
C MET A 88 -26.13 -18.58 -4.01
N GLU A 89 -26.13 -19.77 -3.43
CA GLU A 89 -27.30 -20.66 -3.36
C GLU A 89 -28.36 -20.15 -2.36
N SER A 90 -27.93 -19.58 -1.25
CA SER A 90 -28.83 -18.95 -0.26
C SER A 90 -29.47 -17.65 -0.77
N GLY A 91 -29.05 -17.14 -1.94
CA GLY A 91 -29.63 -15.95 -2.57
C GLY A 91 -29.31 -14.65 -1.83
N LEU A 92 -28.31 -14.65 -0.94
CA LEU A 92 -27.92 -13.49 -0.13
C LEU A 92 -27.07 -12.48 -0.92
N TYR A 93 -26.57 -12.86 -2.09
CA TYR A 93 -25.89 -11.97 -3.03
C TYR A 93 -26.75 -11.72 -4.26
N LYS A 94 -27.22 -10.48 -4.42
CA LYS A 94 -27.95 -9.98 -5.58
C LYS A 94 -27.37 -8.66 -6.05
#